data_AF-A0A096LXM4-F1
#
_entry.id   AF-A0A096LXM4-F1
#
_cell.length_a   1.000
_cell.length_b   1.000
_cell.length_c   1.000
_cell.angle_alpha   90.00
_cell.angle_beta   90.00
_cell.angle_gamma   90.00
#
_symmetry.space_group_name_H-M   'P 1'
#
loop_
_entity.id
_entity.type
_entity.pdbx_description
1 polymer ?
#
loop_
_entity_poly.entity_id
_entity_poly.type
_entity_poly.pdbx_seq_one_letter_code
_entity_poly.pdbx_strand_id
1 'polypeptide(L)'
;MGSASEDLLVTLQILPGFFSNCLFLALYDSVVLVKRVVALLSRSRSAGCGEWRRMLTSEGLRSIWNSFLLDAYKQVKLGCEAPNSKVVKVPDGPRWSSTVVPCGSRIQTGGECRLLDFESTDRPLVVNFGSAT
;
A
#
# COMPACT_ATOMS: atom_id res chain seq x y z
N MET A 1 -5.29 30.51 -0.24
CA MET A 1 -4.70 30.41 -1.61
C MET A 1 -3.53 29.41 -1.70
N GLY A 2 -3.32 28.50 -0.72
CA GLY A 2 -2.18 27.56 -0.71
C GLY A 2 -2.48 26.11 -1.11
N SER A 3 -3.71 25.63 -0.96
CA SER A 3 -4.05 24.22 -1.20
C SER A 3 -4.03 23.82 -2.68
N ALA A 4 -4.56 24.67 -3.57
CA ALA A 4 -4.63 24.36 -5.00
C ALA A 4 -3.24 24.27 -5.68
N SER A 5 -2.25 25.03 -5.18
CA SER A 5 -0.88 24.98 -5.70
C SER A 5 -0.14 23.73 -5.25
N GLU A 6 -0.38 23.28 -4.02
CA GLU A 6 0.23 22.05 -3.48
C GLU A 6 -0.31 20.82 -4.21
N ASP A 7 -1.63 20.75 -4.41
CA ASP A 7 -2.28 19.67 -5.15
C ASP A 7 -1.82 19.62 -6.62
N LEU A 8 -1.61 20.78 -7.26
CA LEU A 8 -1.06 20.86 -8.61
C LEU A 8 0.38 20.36 -8.66
N LEU A 9 1.21 20.72 -7.69
CA LEU A 9 2.61 20.33 -7.63
C LEU A 9 2.76 18.82 -7.38
N VAL A 10 1.93 18.26 -6.50
CA VAL A 10 1.81 16.82 -6.28
C VAL A 10 1.38 16.11 -7.57
N THR A 11 0.36 16.63 -8.26
CA THR A 11 -0.12 16.10 -9.53
C THR A 11 0.99 16.08 -10.59
N LEU A 12 1.75 17.18 -10.72
CA LEU A 12 2.88 17.29 -11.65
C LEU A 12 4.00 16.31 -11.32
N GLN A 13 4.23 16.00 -10.04
CA GLN A 13 5.23 15.03 -9.61
C GLN A 13 4.80 13.58 -9.90
N ILE A 14 3.50 13.29 -9.78
CA ILE A 14 2.93 11.96 -10.05
C ILE A 14 2.90 11.64 -11.56
N LEU A 15 2.61 12.66 -12.37
CA LEU A 15 2.27 12.52 -13.79
C LEU A 15 3.27 11.68 -14.61
N PRO A 16 4.60 11.87 -14.50
CA PRO A 16 5.58 11.08 -15.25
C PRO A 16 5.52 9.59 -14.91
N GLY A 17 5.40 9.26 -13.61
CA GLY A 17 5.30 7.88 -13.14
C GLY A 17 3.99 7.23 -13.60
N PHE A 18 2.89 7.95 -13.51
CA PHE A 18 1.58 7.50 -14.00
C PHE A 18 1.61 7.19 -15.50
N PHE A 19 2.06 8.13 -16.34
CA PHE A 19 2.10 7.93 -17.79
C PHE A 19 3.05 6.81 -18.21
N SER A 20 4.19 6.67 -17.53
CA SER A 20 5.12 5.57 -17.78
C SER A 20 4.46 4.21 -17.53
N ASN A 21 3.76 4.03 -16.41
CA ASN A 21 3.02 2.80 -16.11
C ASN A 21 1.92 2.52 -17.16
N CYS A 22 1.17 3.55 -17.55
CA CYS A 22 0.16 3.43 -18.61
C CYS A 22 0.77 2.99 -19.95
N LEU A 23 1.91 3.57 -20.31
CA LEU A 23 2.65 3.21 -21.52
C LEU A 23 3.13 1.75 -21.47
N PHE A 24 3.67 1.27 -20.34
CA PHE A 24 4.07 -0.12 -20.19
C PHE A 24 2.90 -1.09 -20.38
N LEU A 25 1.73 -0.79 -19.80
CA LEU A 25 0.54 -1.61 -20.00
C LEU A 25 0.06 -1.59 -21.46
N ALA A 26 0.09 -0.43 -22.11
CA ALA A 26 -0.26 -0.31 -23.52
C ALA A 26 0.69 -1.13 -24.43
N LEU A 27 1.99 -1.07 -24.16
CA LEU A 27 3.00 -1.85 -24.89
C LEU A 27 2.81 -3.34 -24.65
N TYR A 28 2.54 -3.76 -23.41
CA TYR A 28 2.28 -5.15 -23.08
C TYR A 28 1.06 -5.69 -23.83
N ASP A 29 -0.06 -4.99 -23.78
CA ASP A 29 -1.27 -5.36 -24.52
C ASP A 29 -1.01 -5.45 -26.03
N SER A 30 -0.21 -4.51 -26.57
CA SER A 30 0.17 -4.51 -27.99
C SER A 30 0.99 -5.74 -28.36
N VAL A 31 1.99 -6.12 -27.55
CA VAL A 31 2.82 -7.32 -27.77
C VAL A 31 1.97 -8.59 -27.71
N VAL A 32 1.05 -8.68 -26.75
CA VAL A 32 0.14 -9.83 -26.65
C VAL A 32 -0.80 -9.91 -27.86
N LEU A 33 -1.30 -8.77 -28.34
CA LEU A 33 -2.12 -8.70 -29.54
C LEU A 33 -1.34 -9.14 -30.79
N VAL A 34 -0.11 -8.65 -30.97
CA VAL A 34 0.77 -9.05 -32.08
C VAL A 34 1.06 -10.55 -32.03
N LYS A 35 1.41 -11.11 -30.86
CA LYS A 35 1.62 -12.56 -30.69
C LYS A 35 0.40 -13.37 -31.11
N ARG A 36 -0.81 -12.91 -30.78
CA ARG A 36 -2.07 -13.56 -31.19
C ARG A 36 -2.27 -13.48 -32.70
N VAL A 37 -2.07 -12.32 -33.31
CA VAL A 37 -2.18 -12.15 -34.77
C VAL A 37 -1.19 -13.05 -35.50
N VAL A 38 0.07 -13.09 -35.07
CA VAL A 38 1.08 -13.99 -35.64
C VAL A 38 0.69 -15.46 -35.48
N ALA A 39 0.18 -15.86 -34.30
CA ALA A 39 -0.28 -17.23 -34.07
C ALA A 39 -1.49 -17.61 -34.95
N LEU A 40 -2.42 -16.68 -35.17
CA LEU A 40 -3.57 -16.87 -36.09
C LEU A 40 -3.12 -17.02 -37.54
N LEU A 41 -2.13 -16.23 -37.97
CA LEU A 41 -1.58 -16.31 -39.33
C LEU A 41 -0.73 -17.58 -39.54
N SER A 42 -0.08 -18.07 -38.48
CA SER A 42 0.84 -19.22 -38.55
C SER A 42 0.17 -20.59 -38.41
N ARG A 43 -1.12 -20.67 -38.02
CA ARG A 43 -1.79 -21.93 -37.68
C ARG A 43 -3.20 -22.02 -38.28
N SER A 44 -3.44 -23.05 -39.10
CA SER A 44 -4.78 -23.43 -39.55
C SER A 44 -5.63 -23.83 -38.34
N ARG A 45 -6.64 -23.01 -38.00
CA ARG A 45 -7.71 -23.20 -36.99
C ARG A 45 -7.52 -24.36 -35.99
N SER A 46 -6.58 -24.28 -35.06
CA SER A 46 -6.62 -25.10 -33.85
C SER A 46 -5.59 -24.60 -32.83
N ALA A 47 -5.96 -23.59 -32.05
CA ALA A 47 -5.34 -23.32 -30.77
C ALA A 47 -6.36 -22.57 -29.92
N GLY A 48 -6.69 -23.15 -28.77
CA GLY A 48 -7.75 -22.69 -27.87
C GLY A 48 -7.68 -21.19 -27.60
N CYS A 49 -8.83 -20.54 -27.76
CA CYS A 49 -9.06 -19.16 -27.39
C CYS A 49 -9.03 -19.04 -25.87
N GLY A 50 -7.83 -19.01 -25.27
CA GLY A 50 -7.67 -18.56 -23.89
C GLY A 50 -8.17 -17.12 -23.79
N GLU A 51 -9.08 -16.88 -22.86
CA GLU A 51 -9.72 -15.58 -22.64
C GLU A 51 -8.64 -14.50 -22.46
N TRP A 52 -8.60 -13.53 -23.38
CA TRP A 52 -7.64 -12.44 -23.28
C TRP A 52 -8.19 -11.40 -22.30
N ARG A 53 -7.49 -11.17 -21.21
CA ARG A 53 -7.76 -10.03 -20.35
C ARG A 53 -6.81 -8.90 -20.71
N ARG A 54 -7.36 -7.84 -21.31
CA ARG A 54 -6.65 -6.57 -21.54
C ARG A 54 -6.14 -6.05 -20.20
N MET A 55 -4.88 -5.64 -20.13
CA MET A 55 -4.31 -5.06 -18.91
C MET A 55 -4.57 -3.56 -18.80
N LEU A 56 -4.52 -2.82 -19.91
CA LEU A 56 -4.90 -1.42 -19.97
C LEU A 56 -6.43 -1.28 -19.99
N THR A 57 -7.02 -1.21 -18.80
CA THR A 57 -8.45 -0.99 -18.59
C THR A 57 -8.68 0.34 -17.87
N SER A 58 -9.90 0.87 -17.93
CA SER A 58 -10.29 2.06 -17.14
C SER A 58 -10.06 1.83 -15.65
N GLU A 59 -10.41 0.64 -15.16
CA GLU A 59 -10.19 0.25 -13.76
C GLU A 59 -8.71 0.16 -13.42
N GLY A 60 -7.89 -0.39 -14.33
CA GLY A 60 -6.43 -0.42 -14.19
C GLY A 60 -5.82 0.99 -14.12
N LEU A 61 -6.23 1.89 -15.01
CA LEU A 61 -5.80 3.30 -14.99
C LEU A 61 -6.18 3.99 -13.68
N ARG A 62 -7.43 3.83 -13.24
CA ARG A 62 -7.92 4.40 -11.99
C ARG A 62 -7.16 3.83 -10.79
N SER A 63 -6.86 2.54 -10.81
CA SER A 63 -6.06 1.87 -9.78
C SER A 63 -4.63 2.41 -9.71
N ILE A 64 -3.95 2.56 -10.86
CA ILE A 64 -2.60 3.15 -10.91
C ILE A 64 -2.64 4.59 -10.38
N TRP A 65 -3.58 5.40 -10.84
CA TRP A 65 -3.73 6.79 -10.38
C TRP A 65 -3.94 6.86 -8.87
N ASN A 66 -4.86 6.05 -8.32
CA ASN A 66 -5.10 5.98 -6.89
C ASN A 66 -3.87 5.52 -6.11
N SER A 67 -3.08 4.59 -6.63
CA SER A 67 -1.82 4.16 -6.00
C SER A 67 -0.86 5.32 -5.83
N PHE A 68 -0.67 6.13 -6.88
CA PHE A 68 0.21 7.30 -6.81
C PHE A 68 -0.32 8.39 -5.88
N LEU A 69 -1.64 8.64 -5.89
CA LEU A 69 -2.25 9.59 -4.95
C LEU A 69 -2.03 9.13 -3.51
N LEU A 70 -2.29 7.85 -3.21
CA LEU A 70 -2.07 7.29 -1.89
C LEU A 70 -0.62 7.47 -1.45
N ASP A 71 0.34 7.23 -2.34
CA ASP A 71 1.77 7.42 -2.04
C ASP A 71 2.15 8.89 -1.83
N ALA A 72 1.63 9.81 -2.62
CA ALA A 72 1.96 11.22 -2.48
C ALA A 72 1.42 11.84 -1.18
N TYR A 73 0.21 11.42 -0.77
CA TYR A 73 -0.44 11.85 0.46
C TYR A 73 -0.03 11.03 1.69
N LYS A 74 0.92 10.09 1.57
CA LYS A 74 1.54 9.46 2.75
C LYS A 74 2.17 10.55 3.62
N GLN A 75 1.68 10.67 4.84
CA GLN A 75 2.23 11.58 5.85
C GLN A 75 3.62 11.15 6.31
N VAL A 76 3.94 9.87 6.19
CA VAL A 76 5.22 9.29 6.61
C VAL A 76 6.13 9.11 5.40
N LYS A 77 7.31 9.72 5.44
CA LYS A 77 8.32 9.65 4.37
C LYS A 77 9.68 9.35 5.00
N LEU A 78 10.50 8.56 4.29
CA LEU A 78 11.86 8.25 4.73
C LEU A 78 12.70 9.53 4.81
N GLY A 79 13.51 9.65 5.86
CA GLY A 79 14.34 10.83 6.12
C GLY A 79 13.59 12.03 6.70
N CYS A 80 12.26 11.95 6.85
CA CYS A 80 11.47 12.91 7.61
C CYS A 80 11.30 12.45 9.07
N GLU A 81 10.82 13.37 9.92
CA GLU A 81 10.50 13.07 11.31
C GLU A 81 9.43 11.97 11.42
N ALA A 82 9.65 11.02 12.34
CA ALA A 82 8.71 9.93 12.58
C ALA A 82 7.43 10.48 13.26
N PRO A 83 6.22 10.15 12.77
CA PRO A 83 4.99 10.65 13.38
C PRO A 83 4.82 10.14 14.80
N ASN A 84 4.60 11.06 15.75
CA ASN A 84 4.36 10.73 17.15
C ASN A 84 2.87 10.48 17.44
N SER A 85 2.32 9.46 16.78
CA SER A 85 0.89 9.09 16.85
C SER A 85 0.49 8.55 18.23
N LYS A 86 -0.79 8.69 18.58
CA LYS A 86 -1.35 8.16 19.82
C LYS A 86 -1.48 6.64 19.74
N VAL A 87 -1.06 5.96 20.81
CA VAL A 87 -1.19 4.51 20.99
C VAL A 87 -1.69 4.21 22.40
N VAL A 88 -2.26 3.02 22.60
CA VAL A 88 -2.74 2.58 23.91
C VAL A 88 -1.81 1.46 24.38
N LYS A 89 -1.14 1.67 25.52
CA LYS A 89 -0.26 0.65 26.08
C LYS A 89 -1.11 -0.46 26.69
N VAL A 90 -1.14 -1.64 26.08
CA VAL A 90 -1.79 -2.79 26.71
C VAL A 90 -1.00 -3.15 27.96
N PRO A 91 -1.64 -3.33 29.14
CA PRO A 91 -0.94 -3.78 30.33
C PRO A 91 -0.25 -5.11 30.02
N ASP A 92 0.98 -5.27 30.52
CA ASP A 92 1.69 -6.54 30.41
C ASP A 92 0.77 -7.63 30.98
N GLY A 93 0.27 -8.51 30.11
CA GLY A 93 -0.47 -9.69 30.54
C GLY A 93 0.40 -10.49 31.51
N PRO A 94 -0.17 -11.36 32.36
CA PRO A 94 0.63 -12.17 33.26
C PRO A 94 1.70 -12.87 32.40
N ARG A 95 2.97 -12.49 32.60
CA ARG A 95 4.13 -13.20 32.07
C ARG A 95 3.83 -14.67 32.24
N TRP A 96 3.84 -15.44 31.15
CA TRP A 96 3.60 -16.88 31.09
C TRP A 96 4.03 -17.59 32.39
N SER A 97 3.13 -17.60 33.34
CA SER A 97 3.23 -18.20 34.65
C SER A 97 1.81 -18.65 34.88
N SER A 98 1.68 -19.97 34.78
CA SER A 98 0.44 -20.72 34.71
C SER A 98 -0.44 -20.47 35.94
N THR A 99 -1.16 -19.36 35.97
CA THR A 99 -2.23 -19.14 36.94
C THR A 99 -3.39 -18.47 36.22
N VAL A 100 -4.42 -19.28 35.99
CA VAL A 100 -5.72 -18.89 35.46
C VAL A 100 -6.27 -17.71 36.27
N VAL A 101 -6.46 -16.57 35.62
CA VAL A 101 -7.20 -15.43 36.19
C VAL A 101 -8.62 -15.42 35.58
N PRO A 102 -9.68 -15.15 36.37
CA PRO A 102 -11.05 -15.34 35.91
C PRO A 102 -11.45 -14.27 34.88
N CYS A 103 -12.23 -14.68 33.88
CA CYS A 103 -12.98 -13.79 32.99
C CYS A 103 -13.75 -12.76 33.81
N GLY A 104 -13.50 -11.46 33.57
CA GLY A 104 -14.31 -10.38 34.13
C GLY A 104 -13.56 -9.14 34.64
N SER A 105 -12.22 -9.10 34.59
CA SER A 105 -11.51 -7.89 34.98
C SER A 105 -11.58 -6.84 33.87
N ARG A 106 -12.42 -5.82 34.10
CA ARG A 106 -12.50 -4.56 33.36
C ARG A 106 -11.08 -4.14 32.96
N ILE A 107 -10.80 -4.15 31.65
CA ILE A 107 -9.53 -3.66 31.08
C ILE A 107 -9.33 -2.27 31.67
N GLN A 108 -8.42 -2.15 32.63
CA GLN A 108 -7.95 -0.84 33.06
C GLN A 108 -7.36 -0.24 31.80
N THR A 109 -8.01 0.82 31.30
CA THR A 109 -7.62 1.55 30.11
C THR A 109 -6.14 1.83 30.24
N GLY A 110 -5.33 1.04 29.53
CA GLY A 110 -3.89 1.23 29.53
C GLY A 110 -3.63 2.67 29.13
N GLY A 111 -2.75 3.35 29.86
CA GLY A 111 -2.56 4.79 29.70
C GLY A 111 -2.35 5.13 28.23
N GLU A 112 -3.09 6.13 27.74
CA GLU A 112 -2.80 6.75 26.44
C GLU A 112 -1.32 7.17 26.46
N CYS A 113 -0.58 6.73 25.45
CA CYS A 113 0.80 7.11 25.23
C CYS A 113 1.00 7.41 23.76
N ARG A 114 2.23 7.75 23.37
CA ARG A 114 2.59 8.01 21.99
C ARG A 114 3.67 7.06 21.50
N LEU A 115 3.79 6.94 20.19
CA LEU A 115 4.72 6.00 19.57
C LEU A 115 6.18 6.27 19.96
N LEU A 116 6.59 7.54 20.06
CA LEU A 116 7.96 7.91 20.41
C LEU A 116 8.25 7.81 21.92
N ASP A 117 7.24 7.58 22.77
CA ASP A 117 7.48 7.32 24.20
C ASP A 117 8.21 5.98 24.42
N PHE A 118 8.26 5.12 23.39
CA PHE A 118 9.01 3.86 23.38
C PHE A 118 10.43 4.00 22.81
N GLU A 119 10.78 5.17 22.30
CA GLU A 119 12.11 5.47 21.79
C GLU A 119 13.13 5.55 22.93
N SER A 120 14.38 5.25 22.60
CA SER A 120 15.52 5.44 23.49
C SER A 120 16.70 5.93 22.66
N THR A 121 17.49 6.84 23.22
CA THR A 121 18.54 7.55 22.49
C THR A 121 19.68 6.67 21.98
N ASP A 122 19.80 5.45 22.48
CA ASP A 122 20.89 4.51 22.25
C ASP A 122 20.53 3.35 21.29
N ARG A 123 19.27 3.20 20.88
CA ARG A 123 18.83 2.12 19.98
C ARG A 123 17.69 2.54 19.06
N PRO A 124 17.63 2.00 17.83
CA PRO A 124 16.51 2.24 16.93
C PRO A 124 15.22 1.62 17.47
N LEU A 125 14.10 2.34 17.32
CA LEU A 125 12.76 1.82 17.59
C LEU A 125 12.24 1.09 16.34
N VAL A 126 11.95 -0.21 16.48
CA VAL A 126 11.33 -1.02 15.42
C VAL A 126 9.84 -1.18 15.71
N VAL A 127 8.99 -0.82 14.75
CA VAL A 127 7.53 -0.87 14.90
C VAL A 127 6.96 -1.90 13.93
N ASN A 128 6.15 -2.83 14.44
CA ASN A 128 5.42 -3.82 13.65
C ASN A 128 3.92 -3.68 13.89
N PHE A 129 3.18 -3.29 12.85
CA PHE A 129 1.72 -3.17 12.90
C PHE A 129 1.09 -4.46 12.37
N GLY A 130 0.12 -5.00 13.12
CA GLY A 130 -0.62 -6.19 12.70
C GLY A 130 -1.98 -6.28 13.38
N SER A 131 -2.82 -7.16 12.85
CA SER A 131 -4.12 -7.53 13.40
C SER A 131 -4.30 -9.04 13.35
N ALA A 132 -4.93 -9.63 14.36
CA ALA A 132 -5.40 -11.01 14.27
C ALA A 132 -6.67 -11.04 13.42
N THR A 133 -6.63 -11.76 12.29
CA THR A 133 -7.81 -12.08 11.47
C THR A 133 -8.37 -13.43 11.86
#